data_AF-A0A3N5EPA3-F1
#
_entry.id   AF-A0A3N5EPA3-F1
#
_cell.length_a   1.000
_cell.length_b   1.000
_cell.length_c   1.000
_cell.angle_alpha   90.00
_cell.angle_beta   90.00
_cell.angle_gamma   90.00
#
_symmetry.space_group_name_H-M   'P 1'
#
loop_
_entity.id
_entity.type
_entity.pdbx_description
1 polymer ?
#
loop_
_entity_poly.entity_id
_entity_poly.type
_entity_poly.pdbx_seq_one_letter_code
_entity_poly.pdbx_strand_id
1 'polypeptide(L)'
;MTTPKAGRYMALWDIYFQKTATVQNDQGDANLMLFQYIWDRTGWLGSDSDLPPPYNEVTVGGMTWRYKYIASEARVNNGPVIVMYAFPRNGIQLGTQSANIDIKAIYEWGVSQKLFASGLYLKGVQVGWETIETGPSLDGGKFQTNNFKVSLVEATPTPTPTPTPTPVPTPTPLPTPVTGTTVQPMPVISRNVPAFASSGT
;
A
#
# COMPACT_ATOMS: atom_id res chain seq x y z
N MET A 1 -18.42 -8.19 21.24
CA MET A 1 -19.63 -8.55 20.47
C MET A 1 -20.32 -9.72 21.16
N THR A 2 -21.60 -9.98 20.88
CA THR A 2 -22.31 -11.19 21.32
C THR A 2 -22.70 -12.01 20.10
N THR A 3 -22.54 -13.33 20.17
CA THR A 3 -22.71 -14.24 19.03
C THR A 3 -23.67 -15.39 19.32
N PRO A 4 -24.32 -15.97 18.30
CA PRO A 4 -25.00 -17.26 18.41
C PRO A 4 -24.07 -18.40 18.86
N LYS A 5 -24.61 -19.45 19.47
CA LYS A 5 -23.82 -20.65 19.86
C LYS A 5 -23.67 -21.67 18.72
N ALA A 6 -24.48 -21.53 17.66
CA ALA A 6 -24.54 -22.44 16.53
C ALA A 6 -24.51 -21.68 15.19
N GLY A 7 -24.33 -22.43 14.10
CA GLY A 7 -24.31 -21.91 12.74
C GLY A 7 -22.91 -21.71 12.17
N ARG A 8 -22.82 -20.98 11.06
CA ARG A 8 -21.57 -20.55 10.43
C ARG A 8 -21.67 -19.08 10.05
N TYR A 9 -20.81 -18.28 10.65
CA TYR A 9 -20.86 -16.83 10.52
C TYR A 9 -19.51 -16.21 10.87
N MET A 10 -19.38 -14.93 10.55
CA MET A 10 -18.18 -14.17 10.83
C MET A 10 -18.54 -12.73 11.21
N ALA A 11 -17.72 -12.13 12.04
CA ALA A 11 -17.70 -10.71 12.27
C ALA A 11 -16.44 -10.14 11.62
N LEU A 12 -16.65 -9.21 10.69
CA LEU A 12 -15.57 -8.61 9.94
C LEU A 12 -15.72 -7.09 9.84
N TRP A 13 -14.63 -6.48 9.42
CA TRP A 13 -14.57 -5.08 9.05
C TRP A 13 -14.33 -4.98 7.55
N ASP A 14 -15.12 -4.15 6.88
CA ASP A 14 -14.86 -3.72 5.52
C ASP A 14 -14.40 -2.28 5.52
N ILE A 15 -13.14 -2.07 5.13
CA ILE A 15 -12.54 -0.75 5.03
C ILE A 15 -12.33 -0.44 3.56
N TYR A 16 -13.01 0.59 3.08
CA TYR A 16 -12.95 1.01 1.69
C TYR A 16 -12.05 2.23 1.54
N PHE A 17 -11.25 2.22 0.49
CA PHE A 17 -10.38 3.31 0.09
C PHE A 17 -10.72 3.76 -1.33
N GLN A 18 -10.42 5.01 -1.65
CA GLN A 18 -10.64 5.60 -2.98
C GLN A 18 -9.50 6.53 -3.38
N LYS A 19 -9.26 6.69 -4.69
CA LYS A 19 -8.17 7.52 -5.21
C LYS A 19 -8.44 9.01 -5.09
N THR A 20 -9.71 9.41 -5.00
CA THR A 20 -10.12 10.82 -4.96
C THR A 20 -10.89 11.11 -3.68
N ALA A 21 -10.88 12.35 -3.19
CA ALA A 21 -11.66 12.74 -2.01
C ALA A 21 -13.18 12.69 -2.26
N THR A 22 -13.63 12.62 -3.52
CA THR A 22 -15.05 12.60 -3.89
C THR A 22 -15.55 11.16 -3.96
N VAL A 23 -16.65 10.86 -3.26
CA VAL A 23 -17.28 9.55 -3.32
C VAL A 23 -17.93 9.36 -4.70
N GLN A 24 -17.46 8.39 -5.50
CA GLN A 24 -17.97 8.14 -6.85
C GLN A 24 -18.82 6.86 -6.99
N ASN A 25 -18.64 5.84 -6.15
CA ASN A 25 -19.44 4.61 -6.15
C ASN A 25 -19.29 3.81 -4.84
N ASP A 26 -20.08 2.75 -4.64
CA ASP A 26 -20.15 1.99 -3.38
C ASP A 26 -18.97 1.02 -3.14
N GLN A 27 -18.24 0.60 -4.18
CA GLN A 27 -17.18 -0.42 -4.06
C GLN A 27 -15.77 0.13 -3.75
N GLY A 28 -15.49 1.41 -4.04
CA GLY A 28 -14.16 2.00 -3.82
C GLY A 28 -13.06 1.45 -4.75
N ASP A 29 -11.86 2.03 -4.66
CA ASP A 29 -10.68 1.64 -5.47
C ASP A 29 -9.81 0.57 -4.82
N ALA A 30 -9.96 0.31 -3.52
CA ALA A 30 -9.30 -0.78 -2.80
C ALA A 30 -10.09 -1.10 -1.53
N ASN A 31 -10.00 -2.33 -1.05
CA ASN A 31 -10.74 -2.78 0.13
C ASN A 31 -9.90 -3.68 1.03
N LEU A 32 -9.94 -3.39 2.33
CA LEU A 32 -9.32 -4.21 3.36
C LEU A 32 -10.44 -4.93 4.12
N MET A 33 -10.47 -6.27 4.03
CA MET A 33 -11.42 -7.10 4.77
C MET A 33 -10.71 -7.73 5.96
N LEU A 34 -11.17 -7.40 7.17
CA LEU A 34 -10.57 -7.87 8.42
C LEU A 34 -11.55 -8.80 9.15
N PHE A 35 -11.35 -10.10 9.00
CA PHE A 35 -12.16 -11.13 9.65
C PHE A 35 -11.65 -11.29 11.09
N GLN A 36 -12.18 -10.43 11.97
CA GLN A 36 -11.83 -10.37 13.39
C GLN A 36 -12.26 -11.64 14.14
N TYR A 37 -13.42 -12.20 13.76
CA TYR A 37 -13.98 -13.37 14.40
C TYR A 37 -14.67 -14.27 13.38
N ILE A 38 -14.37 -15.56 13.38
CA ILE A 38 -15.06 -16.56 12.58
C ILE A 38 -15.51 -17.69 13.49
N TRP A 39 -16.77 -18.09 13.31
CA TRP A 39 -17.31 -19.31 13.87
C TRP A 39 -17.65 -20.25 12.71
N ASP A 40 -16.78 -21.23 12.46
CA ASP A 40 -16.96 -22.19 11.37
C ASP A 40 -16.58 -23.60 11.81
N ARG A 41 -17.61 -24.43 12.00
CA ARG A 41 -17.43 -25.84 12.37
C ARG A 41 -16.81 -26.70 11.26
N THR A 42 -16.88 -26.28 9.99
CA THR A 42 -16.29 -27.06 8.89
C THR A 42 -14.81 -26.79 8.73
N GLY A 43 -14.32 -25.69 9.32
CA GLY A 43 -12.97 -25.21 9.07
C GLY A 43 -12.73 -24.95 7.60
N TRP A 44 -13.66 -24.29 6.91
CA TRP A 44 -13.48 -23.88 5.51
C TRP A 44 -13.00 -22.43 5.44
N LEU A 45 -13.66 -21.51 6.15
CA LEU A 45 -13.26 -20.09 6.17
C LEU A 45 -11.99 -19.84 6.99
N GLY A 46 -11.02 -19.13 6.41
CA GLY A 46 -9.75 -18.82 7.06
C GLY A 46 -8.92 -20.07 7.41
N SER A 47 -9.26 -21.20 6.78
CA SER A 47 -8.64 -22.49 7.01
C SER A 47 -7.50 -22.78 6.03
N ASP A 48 -6.83 -23.88 6.29
CA ASP A 48 -5.82 -24.48 5.41
C ASP A 48 -6.34 -24.85 4.01
N SER A 49 -7.65 -24.81 3.77
CA SER A 49 -8.23 -25.06 2.44
C SER A 49 -8.53 -23.78 1.65
N ASP A 50 -8.91 -22.70 2.33
CA ASP A 50 -9.11 -21.37 1.71
C ASP A 50 -7.79 -20.60 1.57
N LEU A 51 -6.78 -21.01 2.36
CA LEU A 51 -5.39 -20.56 2.30
C LEU A 51 -4.48 -21.80 2.44
N PRO A 52 -4.24 -22.58 1.37
CA PRO A 52 -3.33 -23.71 1.45
C PRO A 52 -1.92 -23.23 1.84
N PRO A 53 -1.25 -23.92 2.80
CA PRO A 53 0.09 -23.53 3.21
C PRO A 53 1.07 -23.53 2.01
N PRO A 54 2.11 -22.68 2.03
CA PRO A 54 2.53 -21.84 3.16
C PRO A 54 1.63 -20.61 3.39
N TYR A 55 1.21 -20.39 4.64
CA TYR A 55 0.41 -19.22 5.00
C TYR A 55 1.30 -17.97 5.03
N ASN A 56 0.77 -16.84 4.58
CA ASN A 56 1.38 -15.56 4.89
C ASN A 56 0.81 -15.07 6.24
N GLU A 57 1.67 -15.01 7.26
CA GLU A 57 1.34 -14.53 8.59
C GLU A 57 1.99 -13.16 8.85
N VAL A 58 1.25 -12.25 9.48
CA VAL A 58 1.74 -10.92 9.84
C VAL A 58 1.14 -10.46 11.16
N THR A 59 1.93 -9.78 11.99
CA THR A 59 1.43 -9.08 13.17
C THR A 59 1.46 -7.58 12.90
N VAL A 60 0.28 -6.97 12.76
CA VAL A 60 0.10 -5.55 12.42
C VAL A 60 -1.28 -5.10 12.89
N GLY A 61 -1.41 -3.81 13.22
CA GLY A 61 -2.70 -3.24 13.63
C GLY A 61 -3.21 -3.77 14.96
N GLY A 62 -2.33 -4.31 15.81
CA GLY A 62 -2.67 -4.86 17.12
C GLY A 62 -3.12 -6.32 17.12
N MET A 63 -3.12 -7.01 15.98
CA MET A 63 -3.48 -8.43 15.88
C MET A 63 -2.52 -9.20 14.98
N THR A 64 -2.52 -10.53 15.12
CA THR A 64 -1.85 -11.44 14.19
C THR A 64 -2.86 -11.97 13.19
N TRP A 65 -2.44 -12.01 11.93
CA TRP A 65 -3.30 -12.31 10.80
C TRP A 65 -2.67 -13.35 9.90
N ARG A 66 -3.48 -14.27 9.38
CA ARG A 66 -3.22 -14.92 8.10
C ARG A 66 -3.86 -14.10 7.00
N TYR A 67 -3.19 -13.92 5.87
CA TYR A 67 -3.75 -13.08 4.81
C TYR A 67 -3.60 -13.65 3.40
N LYS A 68 -4.52 -13.25 2.53
CA LYS A 68 -4.40 -13.33 1.08
C LYS A 68 -4.59 -11.97 0.44
N TYR A 69 -3.97 -11.84 -0.72
CA TYR A 69 -4.16 -10.71 -1.61
C TYR A 69 -4.95 -11.17 -2.84
N ILE A 70 -5.99 -10.42 -3.19
CA ILE A 70 -6.76 -10.60 -4.41
C ILE A 70 -6.49 -9.38 -5.28
N ALA A 71 -5.75 -9.58 -6.37
CA ALA A 71 -5.39 -8.50 -7.28
C ALA A 71 -6.61 -7.94 -8.01
N SER A 72 -6.55 -6.67 -8.44
CA SER A 72 -7.63 -6.02 -9.18
C SER A 72 -8.02 -6.76 -10.44
N GLU A 73 -7.06 -7.35 -11.15
CA GLU A 73 -7.31 -8.05 -12.42
C GLU A 73 -8.16 -9.31 -12.22
N ALA A 74 -8.19 -9.85 -11.00
CA ALA A 74 -9.02 -10.99 -10.62
C ALA A 74 -10.46 -10.59 -10.24
N ARG A 75 -10.79 -9.29 -10.17
CA ARG A 75 -12.11 -8.81 -9.75
C ARG A 75 -12.72 -7.91 -10.82
N VAL A 76 -13.86 -8.33 -11.36
CA VAL A 76 -14.63 -7.52 -12.32
C VAL A 76 -15.12 -6.25 -11.63
N ASN A 77 -14.76 -5.08 -12.19
CA ASN A 77 -15.17 -3.74 -11.75
C ASN A 77 -14.82 -3.40 -10.29
N ASN A 78 -13.74 -3.96 -9.76
CA ASN A 78 -13.41 -3.86 -8.34
C ASN A 78 -11.91 -3.66 -8.10
N GLY A 79 -11.57 -2.86 -7.09
CA GLY A 79 -10.20 -2.68 -6.62
C GLY A 79 -9.59 -3.93 -5.99
N PRO A 80 -8.25 -3.94 -5.78
CA PRO A 80 -7.61 -5.03 -5.06
C PRO A 80 -8.13 -5.17 -3.63
N VAL A 81 -8.04 -6.39 -3.10
CA VAL A 81 -8.45 -6.72 -1.72
C VAL A 81 -7.33 -7.37 -0.95
N ILE A 82 -7.12 -6.91 0.28
CA ILE A 82 -6.37 -7.67 1.26
C ILE A 82 -7.39 -8.28 2.21
N VAL A 83 -7.42 -9.61 2.26
CA VAL A 83 -8.28 -10.37 3.17
C VAL A 83 -7.43 -10.89 4.30
N MET A 84 -7.74 -10.50 5.54
CA MET A 84 -7.00 -10.88 6.74
C MET A 84 -7.89 -11.63 7.71
N TYR A 85 -7.44 -12.80 8.14
CA TYR A 85 -8.11 -13.68 9.09
C TYR A 85 -7.35 -13.67 10.42
N ALA A 86 -8.03 -13.31 11.50
CA ALA A 86 -7.39 -13.24 12.82
C ALA A 86 -6.88 -14.61 13.28
N PHE A 87 -5.67 -14.62 13.83
CA PHE A 87 -4.93 -15.81 14.29
C PHE A 87 -4.44 -15.58 15.75
N PRO A 88 -4.31 -16.60 16.62
CA PRO A 88 -4.43 -18.06 16.39
C PRO A 88 -5.86 -18.61 16.27
N ARG A 89 -5.96 -19.79 15.66
CA ARG A 89 -7.17 -20.60 15.63
C ARG A 89 -7.31 -21.39 16.94
N ASN A 90 -8.50 -21.37 17.54
CA ASN A 90 -8.83 -22.18 18.72
C ASN A 90 -10.03 -23.10 18.40
N GLY A 91 -9.73 -24.29 17.85
CA GLY A 91 -10.76 -25.23 17.40
C GLY A 91 -11.59 -24.68 16.24
N ILE A 92 -12.90 -24.54 16.47
CA ILE A 92 -13.87 -24.01 15.47
C ILE A 92 -13.94 -22.47 15.43
N GLN A 93 -13.28 -21.80 16.39
CA GLN A 93 -13.22 -20.35 16.48
C GLN A 93 -11.89 -19.84 15.93
N LEU A 94 -11.93 -18.79 15.10
CA LEU A 94 -10.77 -17.98 14.77
C LEU A 94 -10.98 -16.56 15.32
N GLY A 95 -9.93 -15.99 15.92
CA GLY A 95 -9.92 -14.61 16.38
C GLY A 95 -10.69 -14.35 17.68
N THR A 96 -11.14 -13.10 17.85
CA THR A 96 -11.60 -12.55 19.13
C THR A 96 -12.91 -11.77 19.02
N GLN A 97 -13.76 -11.86 20.05
CA GLN A 97 -15.02 -11.12 20.14
C GLN A 97 -14.84 -9.61 20.44
N SER A 98 -13.62 -9.17 20.76
CA SER A 98 -13.28 -7.77 20.99
C SER A 98 -11.87 -7.49 20.50
N ALA A 99 -11.70 -6.39 19.76
CA ALA A 99 -10.42 -5.95 19.23
C ALA A 99 -10.36 -4.42 19.17
N ASN A 100 -9.16 -3.87 19.34
CA ASN A 100 -8.81 -2.52 18.94
C ASN A 100 -7.87 -2.66 17.76
N ILE A 101 -8.27 -2.17 16.58
CA ILE A 101 -7.53 -2.39 15.34
C ILE A 101 -7.00 -1.05 14.83
N ASP A 102 -5.69 -0.94 14.69
CA ASP A 102 -5.07 0.19 14.00
C ASP A 102 -5.09 -0.05 12.49
N ILE A 103 -6.15 0.46 11.85
CA ILE A 103 -6.39 0.35 10.41
C ILE A 103 -5.30 1.06 9.61
N LYS A 104 -4.75 2.17 10.13
CA LYS A 104 -3.70 2.93 9.44
C LYS A 104 -2.41 2.12 9.35
N ALA A 105 -2.01 1.47 10.44
CA ALA A 105 -0.85 0.58 10.44
C ALA A 105 -1.00 -0.57 9.43
N ILE A 106 -2.21 -1.14 9.30
CA ILE A 106 -2.47 -2.20 8.32
C ILE A 106 -2.41 -1.67 6.89
N TYR A 107 -3.00 -0.50 6.63
CA TYR A 107 -2.93 0.15 5.32
C TYR A 107 -1.49 0.44 4.91
N GLU A 108 -0.69 1.04 5.79
CA GLU A 108 0.72 1.36 5.54
C GLU A 108 1.57 0.11 5.33
N TRP A 109 1.29 -0.96 6.08
CA TRP A 109 1.87 -2.27 5.82
C TRP A 109 1.50 -2.77 4.42
N GLY A 110 0.22 -2.75 4.03
CA GLY A 110 -0.23 -3.15 2.69
C GLY A 110 0.46 -2.36 1.57
N VAL A 111 0.69 -1.06 1.77
CA VAL A 111 1.48 -0.21 0.87
C VAL A 111 2.94 -0.64 0.83
N SER A 112 3.57 -0.92 1.97
CA SER A 112 4.97 -1.39 2.05
C SER A 112 5.19 -2.71 1.32
N GLN A 113 4.17 -3.57 1.30
CA GLN A 113 4.17 -4.86 0.59
C GLN A 113 3.80 -4.72 -0.89
N LYS A 114 3.54 -3.49 -1.37
CA LYS A 114 3.07 -3.19 -2.73
C LYS A 114 1.73 -3.85 -3.08
N LEU A 115 0.92 -4.14 -2.08
CA LEU A 115 -0.42 -4.72 -2.25
C LEU A 115 -1.46 -3.62 -2.49
N PHE A 116 -1.27 -2.43 -1.91
CA PHE A 116 -2.06 -1.24 -2.17
C PHE A 116 -1.20 -0.07 -2.65
N ALA A 117 -1.82 0.85 -3.38
CA ALA A 117 -1.23 2.14 -3.70
C ALA A 117 -1.19 3.05 -2.47
N SER A 118 -0.13 3.86 -2.37
CA SER A 118 -0.04 4.94 -1.38
C SER A 118 -0.99 6.10 -1.72
N GLY A 119 -1.40 6.87 -0.71
CA GLY A 119 -2.15 8.11 -0.91
C GLY A 119 -3.64 7.93 -1.21
N LEU A 120 -4.21 6.77 -0.90
CA LEU A 120 -5.65 6.56 -1.00
C LEU A 120 -6.37 7.26 0.15
N TYR A 121 -7.53 7.83 -0.16
CA TYR A 121 -8.45 8.40 0.82
C TYR A 121 -9.25 7.29 1.48
N LEU A 122 -9.39 7.35 2.80
CA LEU A 122 -10.33 6.50 3.53
C LEU A 122 -11.75 6.90 3.14
N LYS A 123 -12.51 5.97 2.55
CA LYS A 123 -13.89 6.19 2.13
C LYS A 123 -14.88 5.80 3.23
N GLY A 124 -14.66 4.66 3.87
CA GLY A 124 -15.60 4.14 4.86
C GLY A 124 -15.01 3.00 5.67
N VAL A 125 -15.47 2.91 6.92
CA VAL A 125 -15.16 1.83 7.85
C VAL A 125 -16.50 1.21 8.24
N GLN A 126 -16.72 -0.02 7.81
CA GLN A 126 -17.91 -0.79 8.13
C GLN A 126 -17.52 -1.93 9.06
N VAL A 127 -18.39 -2.25 10.02
CA VAL A 127 -18.28 -3.46 10.83
C VAL A 127 -19.61 -4.18 10.76
N GLY A 128 -19.58 -5.49 10.62
CA GLY A 128 -20.80 -6.24 10.42
C GLY A 128 -20.62 -7.72 10.62
N TRP A 129 -21.66 -8.42 10.16
CA TRP A 129 -21.79 -9.85 10.27
C TRP A 129 -22.07 -10.40 8.88
N GLU A 130 -21.31 -11.39 8.47
CA GLU A 130 -21.65 -12.21 7.31
C GLU A 130 -22.06 -13.59 7.81
N THR A 131 -23.25 -14.02 7.42
CA THR A 131 -23.80 -15.32 7.79
C THR A 131 -23.73 -16.25 6.58
N ILE A 132 -23.04 -17.39 6.72
CA ILE A 132 -23.09 -18.45 5.71
C ILE A 132 -24.37 -19.26 5.89
N GLU A 133 -24.76 -19.48 7.14
CA GLU A 133 -25.97 -20.20 7.51
C GLU A 133 -26.98 -19.25 8.15
N THR A 134 -28.25 -19.40 7.78
CA THR A 134 -29.34 -18.55 8.26
C THR A 134 -30.47 -19.38 8.89
N GLY A 135 -31.38 -18.70 9.58
CA GLY A 135 -32.59 -19.33 10.13
C GLY A 135 -32.31 -20.26 11.33
N PRO A 136 -33.00 -21.42 11.44
CA PRO A 136 -32.90 -22.31 12.60
C PRO A 136 -31.48 -22.80 12.94
N SER A 137 -30.58 -22.79 11.95
CA SER A 137 -29.16 -23.16 12.11
C SER A 137 -28.38 -22.28 13.09
N LEU A 138 -28.87 -21.06 13.36
CA LEU A 138 -28.29 -20.12 14.33
C LEU A 138 -28.79 -20.36 15.76
N ASP A 139 -29.61 -21.40 16.01
CA ASP A 139 -30.22 -21.67 17.32
C ASP A 139 -31.05 -20.49 17.87
N GLY A 140 -31.69 -19.73 16.96
CA GLY A 140 -32.38 -18.48 17.31
C GLY A 140 -31.47 -17.38 17.87
N GLY A 141 -30.16 -17.53 17.75
CA GLY A 141 -29.16 -16.64 18.31
C GLY A 141 -29.22 -15.24 17.72
N LYS A 142 -28.78 -14.26 18.52
CA LYS A 142 -28.71 -12.85 18.14
C LYS A 142 -27.27 -12.45 17.87
N PHE A 143 -27.08 -11.62 16.85
CA PHE A 143 -25.83 -10.90 16.62
C PHE A 143 -25.90 -9.53 17.27
N GLN A 144 -24.87 -9.15 18.02
CA GLN A 144 -24.82 -7.83 18.64
C GLN A 144 -23.44 -7.20 18.60
N THR A 145 -23.37 -5.99 18.05
CA THR A 145 -22.19 -5.12 18.07
C THR A 145 -22.35 -4.11 19.21
N ASN A 146 -21.62 -4.31 20.31
CA ASN A 146 -21.89 -3.57 21.56
C ASN A 146 -21.16 -2.22 21.65
N ASN A 147 -19.92 -2.14 21.16
CA ASN A 147 -19.02 -1.00 21.42
C ASN A 147 -18.23 -0.60 20.14
N PHE A 148 -18.93 -0.28 19.06
CA PHE A 148 -18.26 0.19 17.84
C PHE A 148 -17.85 1.65 17.97
N LYS A 149 -16.56 1.93 17.80
CA LYS A 149 -16.00 3.29 17.77
C LYS A 149 -14.93 3.35 16.69
N VAL A 150 -14.94 4.44 15.91
CA VAL A 150 -13.86 4.81 15.00
C VAL A 150 -13.31 6.15 15.46
N SER A 151 -11.98 6.26 15.53
CA SER A 151 -11.29 7.52 15.82
C SER A 151 -10.38 7.84 14.64
N LEU A 152 -10.65 8.93 13.95
CA LEU A 152 -9.80 9.43 12.88
C LEU A 152 -8.82 10.43 13.50
N VAL A 153 -7.53 10.18 13.31
CA VAL A 153 -6.49 11.10 13.72
C VAL A 153 -5.89 11.67 12.44
N GLU A 154 -6.05 12.99 12.25
CA GLU A 154 -5.46 13.68 11.10
C GLU A 154 -3.94 13.67 11.25
N ALA A 155 -3.23 13.29 10.18
CA ALA A 155 -1.79 13.36 10.19
C ALA A 155 -1.36 14.84 10.22
N THR A 156 -0.55 15.21 11.21
CA THR A 156 0.07 16.53 11.21
C THR A 156 0.94 16.64 9.96
N PRO A 157 0.81 17.70 9.13
CA PRO A 157 1.62 17.82 7.93
C PRO A 157 3.11 17.85 8.32
N THR A 158 3.90 16.96 7.74
CA THR A 158 5.36 17.01 7.89
C THR A 158 5.85 18.32 7.28
N PRO A 159 6.63 19.15 8.00
CA PRO A 159 7.16 20.38 7.42
C PRO A 159 8.00 20.02 6.18
N THR A 160 7.73 20.68 5.06
CA THR A 160 8.53 20.53 3.84
C THR A 160 9.97 20.95 4.16
N PRO A 161 10.99 20.12 3.88
CA PRO A 161 12.37 20.54 4.10
C PRO A 161 12.65 21.80 3.30
N THR A 162 13.15 22.84 3.97
CA THR A 162 13.58 24.07 3.30
C THR A 162 14.77 23.72 2.40
N PRO A 163 14.76 24.06 1.09
CA PRO A 163 15.90 23.79 0.23
C PRO A 163 17.14 24.49 0.79
N THR A 164 18.22 23.75 0.99
CA THR A 164 19.51 24.32 1.40
C THR A 164 20.03 25.21 0.27
N PRO A 165 20.46 26.45 0.54
CA PRO A 165 21.03 27.31 -0.49
C PRO A 165 22.27 26.63 -1.12
N THR A 166 22.30 26.56 -2.44
CA THR A 166 23.45 26.04 -3.20
C THR A 166 24.67 26.95 -2.95
N PRO A 167 25.85 26.42 -2.61
CA PRO A 167 27.05 27.22 -2.47
C PRO A 167 27.37 27.94 -3.79
N VAL A 168 27.67 29.23 -3.71
CA VAL A 168 28.11 30.04 -4.85
C VAL A 168 29.52 29.59 -5.26
N PRO A 169 29.78 29.31 -6.54
CA PRO A 169 31.13 28.95 -6.99
C PRO A 169 32.13 30.08 -6.70
N THR A 170 33.25 29.74 -6.08
CA THR A 170 34.36 30.67 -5.83
C THR A 170 34.96 31.11 -7.18
N PRO A 171 35.19 32.42 -7.41
CA PRO A 171 35.83 32.88 -8.64
C PRO A 171 37.23 32.27 -8.79
N THR A 172 37.50 31.68 -9.95
CA THR A 172 38.82 31.17 -10.32
C THR A 172 39.81 32.34 -10.41
N PRO A 173 41.01 32.25 -9.82
CA PRO A 173 42.03 33.29 -9.98
C PRO A 173 42.38 33.47 -11.46
N LEU A 174 42.42 34.74 -11.91
CA LEU A 174 42.84 35.10 -13.25
C LEU A 174 44.33 34.71 -13.42
N PRO A 175 44.73 34.09 -14.55
CA PRO A 175 46.14 33.80 -14.80
C PRO A 175 46.96 35.10 -14.78
N THR A 176 48.05 35.07 -14.01
CA THR A 176 49.03 36.16 -13.94
C THR A 176 49.62 36.39 -15.34
N PRO A 177 49.57 37.62 -15.88
CA PRO A 177 50.18 37.90 -17.18
C PRO A 177 51.69 37.64 -17.12
N VAL A 178 52.14 36.70 -17.95
CA VAL A 178 53.56 36.37 -18.12
C VAL A 178 54.22 37.53 -18.85
N THR A 179 54.91 38.39 -18.11
CA THR A 179 55.78 39.41 -18.69
C THR A 179 57.18 38.84 -18.81
N GLY A 180 57.55 38.33 -19.99
CA GLY A 180 58.90 37.83 -20.23
C GLY A 180 59.09 37.16 -21.60
N THR A 181 59.50 37.95 -22.60
CA THR A 181 60.64 37.70 -23.53
C THR A 181 60.90 36.25 -23.95
N THR A 182 60.78 35.82 -25.22
CA THR A 182 61.45 36.30 -26.44
C THR A 182 60.77 35.66 -27.65
N VAL A 183 60.54 36.43 -28.73
CA VAL A 183 60.02 35.90 -30.00
C VAL A 183 61.13 35.12 -30.69
N GLN A 184 61.07 33.78 -30.67
CA GLN A 184 61.81 32.94 -31.62
C GLN A 184 61.09 33.00 -32.97
N PRO A 185 61.78 33.24 -34.11
CA PRO A 185 61.14 33.24 -35.41
C PRO A 185 60.55 31.86 -35.71
N MET A 186 59.28 31.83 -36.14
CA MET A 186 58.61 30.60 -36.56
C MET A 186 59.37 29.93 -37.71
N PRO A 187 59.50 28.58 -37.71
CA PRO A 187 60.01 27.87 -38.87
C PRO A 187 59.01 27.99 -40.02
N VAL A 188 59.46 28.51 -41.17
CA VAL A 188 58.67 28.54 -42.40
C VAL A 188 58.55 27.12 -42.93
N ILE A 189 57.35 26.53 -42.85
CA ILE A 189 57.02 25.28 -43.52
C ILE A 189 56.53 25.62 -44.93
N SER A 190 57.37 25.44 -45.95
CA SER A 190 56.94 25.54 -47.35
C SER A 190 56.06 24.35 -47.70
N ARG A 191 54.74 24.54 -47.76
CA ARG A 191 53.82 23.51 -48.25
C ARG A 191 53.70 23.67 -49.77
N ASN A 192 54.23 22.71 -50.53
CA ASN A 192 53.92 22.57 -51.96
C ASN A 192 52.42 22.32 -52.11
N VAL A 193 51.69 23.29 -52.63
CA VAL A 193 50.28 23.14 -53.01
C VAL A 193 50.21 22.73 -54.48
N PRO A 194 49.67 21.55 -54.83
CA PRO A 194 49.44 21.19 -56.23
C PRO A 194 48.38 22.09 -56.86
N ALA A 195 48.64 22.58 -58.07
CA ALA A 195 47.71 23.38 -58.85
C ALA A 195 46.46 22.55 -59.21
N PHE A 196 45.28 23.03 -58.83
CA PHE A 196 44.01 22.48 -59.32
C PHE A 196 43.79 23.00 -60.75
N ALA A 197 43.78 22.09 -61.72
CA ALA A 197 43.36 22.39 -63.08
C ALA A 197 41.83 22.57 -63.11
N SER A 198 41.37 23.69 -63.66
CA SER A 198 39.96 23.94 -63.95
C SER A 198 39.55 23.22 -65.24
N SER A 199 38.55 22.34 -65.19
CA SER A 199 37.80 21.92 -66.38
C SER A 199 36.42 22.58 -66.34
N GLY A 200 36.19 23.48 -67.29
CA GLY A 200 34.92 24.18 -67.48
C GLY A 200 33.95 23.42 -68.39
N THR A 201 32.69 23.83 -68.23
CA THR A 201 31.45 23.63 -69.03
C THR A 201 30.99 22.21 -69.32
#